data_AF-A0A8C6J4P1-F1
#
_entry.id   AF-A0A8C6J4P1-F1
#
_cell.length_a   1.000
_cell.length_b   1.000
_cell.length_c   1.000
_cell.angle_alpha   90.00
_cell.angle_beta   90.00
_cell.angle_gamma   90.00
#
_symmetry.space_group_name_H-M   'P 1'
#
loop_
_entity.id
_entity.type
_entity.pdbx_description
1 polymer ?
#
loop_
_entity_poly.entity_id
_entity_poly.type
_entity_poly.pdbx_seq_one_letter_code
_entity_poly.pdbx_strand_id
1 'polypeptide(L)'
;MADSLRRLVSAESGRMLQEKLESWHRNYEFNSCDQNLNRCCEILELSSEIQGQLFAILNETSREGGQYAGVDTIKTRLLPRLAPGFTSGKSIGC
;
A
#
# COMPACT_ATOMS: atom_id res chain seq x y z
N MET A 1 -4.55 20.67 -10.23
CA MET A 1 -3.77 19.66 -9.50
C MET A 1 -4.64 18.42 -9.24
N ALA A 2 -5.04 17.73 -10.33
CA ALA A 2 -5.80 16.47 -10.26
C ALA A 2 -5.24 15.41 -11.23
N ASP A 3 -4.17 15.73 -11.97
CA ASP A 3 -3.58 14.81 -12.94
C ASP A 3 -2.90 13.63 -12.26
N SER A 4 -2.26 13.82 -11.11
CA SER A 4 -1.70 12.72 -10.30
C SER A 4 -2.81 11.79 -9.78
N LEU A 5 -3.93 12.35 -9.30
CA LEU A 5 -5.11 11.57 -8.91
C LEU A 5 -5.76 10.86 -10.11
N ARG A 6 -5.93 11.56 -11.23
CA ARG A 6 -6.49 11.00 -12.47
C ARG A 6 -5.60 9.87 -13.00
N ARG A 7 -4.28 10.01 -12.94
CA ARG A 7 -3.32 8.96 -13.30
C ARG A 7 -3.45 7.76 -12.40
N LEU A 8 -3.50 7.93 -11.08
CA LEU A 8 -3.70 6.82 -10.13
C LEU A 8 -5.02 6.08 -10.39
N VAL A 9 -6.12 6.81 -10.64
CA VAL A 9 -7.42 6.19 -10.98
C VAL A 9 -7.37 5.48 -12.33
N SER A 10 -6.67 6.05 -13.31
CA SER A 10 -6.57 5.49 -14.66
C SER A 10 -5.56 4.34 -14.78
N ALA A 11 -4.61 4.23 -13.85
CA ALA A 11 -3.59 3.19 -13.83
C ALA A 11 -4.14 1.81 -13.46
N GLU A 12 -5.39 1.73 -13.01
CA GLU A 12 -6.09 0.51 -12.57
C GLU A 12 -5.36 -0.29 -11.47
N SER A 13 -4.26 0.25 -10.89
CA SER A 13 -3.47 -0.41 -9.85
C SER A 13 -4.34 -0.84 -8.66
N GLY A 14 -5.34 -0.03 -8.29
CA GLY A 14 -6.30 -0.39 -7.24
C GLY A 14 -7.21 -1.58 -7.60
N ARG A 15 -7.64 -1.69 -8.86
CA ARG A 15 -8.42 -2.84 -9.35
C ARG A 15 -7.56 -4.09 -9.37
N MET A 16 -6.35 -3.98 -9.90
CA MET A 16 -5.38 -5.08 -9.94
C MET A 16 -5.03 -5.59 -8.53
N LEU A 17 -4.91 -4.70 -7.54
CA LEU A 17 -4.69 -5.08 -6.14
C LEU A 17 -5.85 -5.94 -5.61
N GLN A 18 -7.08 -5.49 -5.86
CA GLN A 18 -8.29 -6.21 -5.46
C GLN A 18 -8.37 -7.59 -6.11
N GLU A 19 -8.11 -7.68 -7.43
CA GLU A 19 -8.12 -8.94 -8.18
C GLU A 19 -7.08 -9.94 -7.64
N LYS A 20 -5.87 -9.46 -7.30
CA LYS A 20 -4.82 -10.30 -6.72
C LYS A 20 -5.19 -10.80 -5.33
N LEU A 21 -5.79 -9.95 -4.48
CA LEU A 21 -6.30 -10.34 -3.16
C LEU A 21 -7.39 -11.41 -3.27
N GLU A 22 -8.35 -11.23 -4.17
CA GLU A 22 -9.44 -12.19 -4.40
C GLU A 22 -8.92 -13.53 -4.94
N SER A 23 -7.98 -13.48 -5.88
CA SER A 23 -7.31 -14.67 -6.41
C SER A 23 -6.52 -15.39 -5.31
N TRP A 24 -5.79 -14.65 -4.48
CA TRP A 24 -5.04 -15.23 -3.37
C TRP A 24 -5.96 -15.90 -2.35
N HIS A 25 -7.02 -15.20 -1.92
CA HIS A 25 -8.02 -15.75 -1.00
C HIS A 25 -8.67 -17.02 -1.54
N ARG A 26 -9.09 -17.02 -2.82
CA ARG A 26 -9.72 -18.18 -3.46
C ARG A 26 -8.82 -19.42 -3.47
N ASN A 27 -7.51 -19.20 -3.63
CA ASN A 27 -6.54 -20.28 -3.78
C ASN A 27 -5.75 -20.56 -2.48
N TYR A 28 -6.02 -19.86 -1.38
CA TYR A 28 -5.14 -19.84 -0.20
C TYR A 28 -4.84 -21.24 0.35
N GLU A 29 -5.90 -22.03 0.56
CA GLU A 29 -5.85 -23.40 1.09
C GLU A 29 -5.19 -24.40 0.12
N PHE A 30 -5.12 -24.08 -1.18
CA PHE A 30 -4.52 -24.92 -2.21
C PHE A 30 -3.05 -24.60 -2.48
N ASN A 31 -2.56 -23.46 -1.98
CA ASN A 31 -1.20 -23.02 -2.19
C ASN A 31 -0.27 -23.61 -1.13
N SER A 32 0.99 -23.83 -1.51
CA SER A 32 2.05 -24.02 -0.52
C SER A 32 2.30 -22.74 0.29
N CYS A 33 2.98 -22.88 1.43
CA CYS A 33 3.44 -21.75 2.23
C CYS A 33 4.23 -20.74 1.37
N ASP A 34 5.20 -21.21 0.57
CA ASP A 34 6.01 -20.36 -0.30
C ASP A 34 5.17 -19.63 -1.36
N GLN A 35 4.16 -20.29 -1.93
CA GLN A 35 3.25 -19.67 -2.88
C GLN A 35 2.39 -18.58 -2.22
N ASN A 36 1.91 -18.81 -1.00
CA ASN A 36 1.18 -17.81 -0.22
C ASN A 36 2.07 -16.62 0.17
N LEU A 37 3.31 -16.88 0.58
CA LEU A 37 4.29 -15.83 0.89
C LEU A 37 4.60 -14.97 -0.34
N ASN A 38 4.87 -15.59 -1.49
CA ASN A 38 5.16 -14.87 -2.72
C ASN A 38 3.97 -14.01 -3.18
N ARG A 39 2.74 -14.53 -3.10
CA ARG A 39 1.53 -13.77 -3.43
C ARG A 39 1.29 -12.62 -2.47
N CYS A 40 1.54 -12.81 -1.19
CA CYS A 40 1.49 -11.74 -0.19
C CYS A 40 2.51 -10.64 -0.50
N CYS A 41 3.76 -11.00 -0.83
CA CYS A 41 4.80 -10.05 -1.23
C CYS A 41 4.40 -9.24 -2.47
N GLU A 42 3.87 -9.90 -3.52
CA GLU A 42 3.41 -9.22 -4.73
C GLU A 42 2.29 -8.21 -4.44
N ILE A 43 1.34 -8.56 -3.57
CA ILE A 43 0.27 -7.67 -3.12
C ILE A 43 0.83 -6.49 -2.31
N LEU A 44 1.85 -6.72 -1.48
CA LEU A 44 2.52 -5.67 -0.71
C LEU A 44 3.31 -4.71 -1.59
N GLU A 45 3.99 -5.20 -2.63
CA GLU A 45 4.70 -4.39 -3.62
C GLU A 45 3.71 -3.46 -4.35
N LEU A 46 2.60 -4.02 -4.85
CA LEU A 46 1.56 -3.23 -5.51
C LEU A 46 0.91 -2.23 -4.54
N SER A 47 0.68 -2.62 -3.29
CA SER A 47 0.18 -1.72 -2.25
C SER A 47 1.15 -0.57 -1.97
N SER A 48 2.46 -0.84 -1.98
CA SER A 48 3.50 0.16 -1.76
C SER A 48 3.56 1.16 -2.92
N GLU A 49 3.35 0.72 -4.15
CA GLU A 49 3.24 1.61 -5.31
C GLU A 49 2.03 2.55 -5.18
N ILE A 50 0.85 2.01 -4.87
CA ILE A 50 -0.37 2.81 -4.66
C ILE A 50 -0.17 3.79 -3.50
N GLN A 51 0.43 3.34 -2.39
CA GLN A 51 0.78 4.22 -1.27
C GLN A 51 1.72 5.35 -1.73
N GLY A 52 2.77 5.06 -2.49
CA GLY A 52 3.70 6.05 -3.03
C GLY A 52 3.00 7.11 -3.89
N GLN A 53 2.08 6.70 -4.75
CA GLN A 53 1.28 7.62 -5.56
C GLN A 53 0.33 8.47 -4.69
N LEU A 54 -0.31 7.89 -3.67
CA LEU A 54 -1.13 8.62 -2.71
C LEU A 54 -0.31 9.61 -1.88
N PHE A 55 0.92 9.27 -1.49
CA PHE A 55 1.83 10.20 -0.84
C PHE A 55 2.23 11.37 -1.74
N ALA A 56 2.45 11.13 -3.03
CA ALA A 56 2.71 12.20 -3.99
C ALA A 56 1.52 13.17 -4.09
N ILE A 57 0.30 12.63 -4.20
CA ILE A 57 -0.94 13.42 -4.19
C ILE A 57 -1.09 14.20 -2.87
N LEU A 58 -0.82 13.55 -1.73
CA LEU A 58 -0.86 14.19 -0.42
C LEU A 58 0.14 15.34 -0.32
N ASN A 59 1.36 15.16 -0.85
CA ASN A 59 2.38 16.19 -0.88
C ASN A 59 1.97 17.36 -1.79
N GLU A 60 1.46 17.09 -2.98
CA GLU A 60 0.89 18.12 -3.87
C GLU A 60 -0.23 18.90 -3.17
N THR A 61 -1.21 18.21 -2.59
CA THR A 61 -2.35 18.80 -1.86
C THR A 61 -1.90 19.58 -0.63
N SER A 62 -0.89 19.09 0.09
CA SER A 62 -0.33 19.76 1.27
C SER A 62 0.28 21.13 0.96
N ARG A 63 0.83 21.28 -0.25
CA ARG A 63 1.47 22.52 -0.70
C ARG A 63 0.44 23.59 -1.10
N GLU A 64 -0.78 23.19 -1.45
CA GLU A 64 -1.89 24.11 -1.72
C GLU A 64 -2.38 24.81 -0.44
N GLY A 65 -2.28 24.16 0.73
CA GLY A 65 -2.74 24.67 2.02
C GLY A 65 -1.79 25.63 2.76
N GLY A 66 -0.67 26.02 2.15
CA GLY A 66 0.36 26.86 2.78
C GLY A 66 1.35 26.09 3.66
N GLN A 67 2.36 26.81 4.17
CA GLN A 67 3.65 26.26 4.65
C GLN A 67 3.58 25.31 5.86
N TYR A 68 2.44 25.21 6.56
CA TYR A 68 2.30 24.42 7.80
C TYR A 68 1.08 23.47 7.84
N ALA A 69 0.06 23.64 6.99
CA ALA A 69 -1.22 22.92 7.14
C ALA A 69 -1.13 21.42 6.82
N GLY A 70 -0.32 21.03 5.83
CA GLY A 70 -0.21 19.62 5.46
C GLY A 70 0.83 18.83 6.26
N VAL A 71 1.81 19.50 6.87
CA VAL A 71 2.88 18.85 7.65
C VAL A 71 2.33 18.18 8.91
N ASP A 72 1.39 18.81 9.61
CA ASP A 72 0.77 18.24 10.81
C ASP A 72 -0.18 17.08 10.48
N THR A 73 -0.89 17.14 9.36
CA THR A 73 -1.75 16.04 8.88
C THR A 73 -0.93 14.80 8.50
N ILE A 74 0.22 15.00 7.83
CA ILE A 74 1.15 13.92 7.48
C ILE A 74 1.74 13.29 8.75
N LYS A 75 2.26 14.09 9.69
CA LYS A 75 2.92 13.58 10.90
C LYS A 75 1.98 12.79 11.81
N THR A 76 0.72 13.20 11.93
CA THR A 76 -0.23 12.57 12.87
C THR A 76 -0.87 11.28 12.34
N ARG A 77 -1.04 11.15 11.01
CA ARG A 77 -1.80 10.04 10.40
C ARG A 77 -0.94 8.94 9.79
N LEU A 78 0.24 9.29 9.25
CA LEU A 78 1.06 8.36 8.44
C LEU A 78 2.21 7.70 9.21
N LEU A 79 2.90 8.43 10.09
CA LEU A 79 4.01 7.89 10.89
C LEU A 79 3.63 6.64 11.73
N PRO A 80 2.45 6.58 12.39
CA PRO A 80 2.06 5.40 13.16
C PRO A 80 1.80 4.14 12.33
N ARG A 81 1.55 4.29 11.02
CA ARG A 81 1.16 3.17 10.13
C ARG A 81 2.35 2.54 9.40
N LEU A 82 3.50 3.21 9.35
CA LEU A 82 4.75 2.71 8.75
C LEU A 82 5.60 1.86 9.72
N ALA A 83 5.32 1.94 11.02
CA ALA A 83 6.11 1.30 12.08
C ALA A 83 5.85 -0.21 12.37
N PRO A 84 4.68 -0.84 12.11
CA PRO A 84 4.44 -2.19 12.63
C PRO A 84 5.08 -3.37 11.87
N GLY A 85 5.74 -3.17 10.72
CA GLY A 85 5.91 -4.24 9.72
C GLY A 85 7.15 -5.15 9.82
N PHE A 86 8.16 -4.85 10.64
CA PHE A 86 9.39 -5.65 10.73
C PHE A 86 9.50 -6.37 12.09
N THR A 87 8.57 -7.30 12.37
CA THR A 87 8.88 -8.34 13.36
C THR A 87 9.49 -9.51 12.61
N SER A 88 10.82 -9.62 12.72
CA SER A 88 11.63 -10.74 12.28
C SER A 88 10.93 -12.07 12.53
N GLY A 89 10.93 -12.93 11.50
CA GLY A 89 10.29 -14.22 11.49
C GLY A 89 10.55 -15.00 12.77
N LYS A 90 9.48 -15.30 13.50
CA LYS A 90 9.50 -16.44 14.40
C LYS A 90 9.26 -17.66 13.52
N SER A 91 10.35 -18.32 13.17
CA SER A 91 10.31 -19.72 12.74
C SER A 91 9.57 -20.49 13.84
N ILE A 92 8.30 -20.80 13.62
CA ILE A 92 7.54 -21.73 14.46
C ILE A 92 7.39 -22.97 13.61
N GLY A 93 8.26 -23.94 13.90
CA GLY A 93 7.97 -25.31 13.55
C GLY A 93 6.71 -25.75 14.31
N CYS A 94 5.78 -26.33 13.56
CA CYS A 94 4.87 -27.39 13.95
C CYS A 94 4.67 -28.24 12.70
#